data_AF-G9N2V4-F1
#
_entry.id   AF-G9N2V4-F1
#
_cell.length_a   1.000
_cell.length_b   1.000
_cell.length_c   1.000
_cell.angle_alpha   90.00
_cell.angle_beta   90.00
_cell.angle_gamma   90.00
#
_symmetry.space_group_name_H-M   'P 1'
#
loop_
_entity.id
_entity.type
_entity.pdbx_description
1 polymer ?
#
loop_
_entity_poly.entity_id
_entity_poly.type
_entity_poly.pdbx_seq_one_letter_code
_entity_poly.pdbx_strand_id
1 'polypeptide(L)'
;MATVGSKSGTNDGNEPQYCLCNRGSSGIMIRCDNVDSCKLKWFHLECVGLSAAPSSKDKWYCPDCRGHLHTEEEESIPPRLLQVSAGELMRIRSQKPRLADVPDDRLREMIVSVKKSKWKTQQQHRVQENQQHAGSNHINMALPDEPAWNPAKIFE
;
A
#
# COMPACT_ATOMS: atom_id res chain seq x y z
N MET A 1 -19.62 52.89 -18.45
CA MET A 1 -18.40 52.16 -18.09
C MET A 1 -18.82 51.12 -17.05
N ALA A 2 -18.78 49.84 -17.39
CA ALA A 2 -19.22 48.77 -16.48
C ALA A 2 -18.08 48.37 -15.54
N THR A 3 -18.27 48.54 -14.24
CA THR A 3 -17.40 47.92 -13.23
C THR A 3 -18.28 47.15 -12.26
N VAL A 4 -18.58 45.90 -12.64
CA VAL A 4 -19.01 44.89 -11.68
C VAL A 4 -17.77 44.46 -10.90
N GLY A 5 -17.59 45.03 -9.71
CA GLY A 5 -16.65 44.54 -8.71
C GLY A 5 -17.16 43.22 -8.17
N SER A 6 -16.82 42.12 -8.84
CA SER A 6 -17.07 40.77 -8.35
C SER A 6 -16.32 40.54 -7.05
N LYS A 7 -17.07 40.08 -6.04
CA LYS A 7 -16.66 39.89 -4.65
C LYS A 7 -15.28 39.26 -4.51
N SER A 8 -14.46 39.97 -3.75
CA SER A 8 -13.32 39.48 -2.98
C SER A 8 -13.69 38.21 -2.21
N GLY A 9 -13.08 37.09 -2.57
CA GLY A 9 -12.83 35.98 -1.65
C GLY A 9 -11.34 36.01 -1.36
N THR A 10 -10.96 36.49 -0.19
CA THR A 10 -9.61 36.37 0.36
C THR A 10 -9.27 34.90 0.43
N ASN A 11 -8.54 34.39 -0.57
CA ASN A 11 -7.84 33.13 -0.43
C ASN A 11 -6.57 33.48 0.35
N ASP A 12 -6.68 33.50 1.68
CA ASP A 12 -5.52 33.26 2.53
C ASP A 12 -4.89 31.98 1.97
N GLY A 13 -3.78 32.12 1.23
CA GLY A 13 -3.13 31.05 0.44
C GLY A 13 -2.51 29.94 1.28
N ASN A 14 -3.13 29.64 2.43
CA ASN A 14 -2.70 28.71 3.46
C ASN A 14 -3.69 27.56 3.64
N GLU A 15 -4.85 27.54 2.95
CA GLU A 15 -5.76 26.39 3.02
C GLU A 15 -5.39 25.31 1.98
N PRO A 16 -5.11 24.07 2.40
CA PRO A 16 -4.82 22.98 1.49
C PRO A 16 -6.03 22.67 0.60
N GLN A 17 -5.80 22.64 -0.72
CA GLN A 17 -6.83 22.30 -1.69
C GLN A 17 -7.01 20.79 -1.76
N TYR A 18 -8.27 20.36 -1.64
CA TYR A 18 -8.69 18.97 -1.71
C TYR A 18 -9.71 18.79 -2.84
N CYS A 19 -10.03 17.52 -3.14
CA CYS A 19 -11.01 17.12 -4.14
C CYS A 19 -10.66 17.55 -5.58
N LEU A 20 -11.37 16.99 -6.56
CA LEU A 20 -11.24 17.32 -7.98
C LEU A 20 -11.61 18.78 -8.30
N CYS A 21 -12.33 19.44 -7.40
CA CYS A 21 -12.71 20.84 -7.54
C CYS A 21 -11.62 21.83 -7.10
N ASN A 22 -10.50 21.35 -6.54
CA ASN A 22 -9.42 22.16 -5.97
C ASN A 22 -9.97 23.22 -4.98
N ARG A 23 -10.83 22.81 -4.05
CA ARG A 23 -11.37 23.70 -3.01
C ARG A 23 -10.99 23.18 -1.63
N GLY A 24 -11.12 24.03 -0.62
CA GLY A 24 -10.94 23.66 0.77
C GLY A 24 -11.84 22.52 1.23
N SER A 25 -11.60 22.03 2.44
CA SER A 25 -12.41 21.00 3.08
C SER A 25 -13.75 21.58 3.56
N SER A 26 -14.75 21.63 2.68
CA SER A 26 -16.08 22.14 3.03
C SER A 26 -17.13 21.04 3.01
N GLY A 27 -17.87 20.86 4.11
CA GLY A 27 -18.97 19.89 4.20
C GLY A 27 -18.51 18.45 4.45
N ILE A 28 -19.28 17.48 3.94
CA ILE A 28 -19.01 16.05 4.14
C ILE A 28 -18.00 15.58 3.11
N MET A 29 -16.90 15.00 3.59
CA MET A 29 -15.83 14.47 2.75
C MET A 29 -15.65 12.97 2.96
N ILE A 30 -15.16 12.32 1.91
CA ILE A 30 -14.76 10.92 1.89
C ILE A 30 -13.28 10.80 1.55
N ARG A 31 -12.60 9.88 2.23
CA ARG A 31 -11.20 9.56 1.96
C ARG A 31 -11.10 8.40 0.99
N CYS A 32 -10.22 8.49 0.01
CA CYS A 32 -9.84 7.37 -0.84
C CYS A 32 -9.01 6.36 -0.05
N ASP A 33 -9.34 5.07 -0.14
CA ASP A 33 -8.61 3.99 0.54
C ASP A 33 -7.23 3.70 -0.07
N ASN A 34 -6.98 4.13 -1.31
CA ASN A 34 -5.63 4.09 -1.90
C ASN A 34 -4.78 5.26 -1.39
N VAL A 35 -4.50 5.28 -0.08
CA VAL A 35 -3.81 6.39 0.61
C VAL A 35 -2.36 6.60 0.16
N ASP A 36 -1.73 5.56 -0.38
CA ASP A 36 -0.32 5.57 -0.81
C ASP A 36 -0.15 6.21 -2.20
N SER A 37 -1.05 5.91 -3.14
CA SER A 37 -0.95 6.40 -4.52
C SER A 37 -1.93 7.53 -4.87
N CYS A 38 -2.96 7.79 -4.06
CA CYS A 38 -3.92 8.86 -4.32
C CYS A 38 -3.32 10.24 -4.01
N LYS A 39 -3.26 11.11 -5.02
CA LYS A 39 -2.72 12.48 -4.90
C LYS A 39 -3.57 13.39 -4.01
N LEU A 40 -4.90 13.30 -4.14
CA LEU A 40 -5.83 14.23 -3.49
C LEU A 40 -6.35 13.71 -2.15
N LYS A 41 -6.44 12.38 -1.99
CA LYS A 41 -6.88 11.62 -0.79
C LYS A 41 -8.29 11.92 -0.29
N TRP A 42 -8.79 13.15 -0.40
CA TRP A 42 -10.05 13.63 0.15
C TRP A 42 -10.93 14.23 -0.93
N PHE A 43 -12.22 13.89 -0.89
CA PHE A 43 -13.18 14.29 -1.90
C PHE A 43 -14.51 14.67 -1.26
N HIS A 44 -15.19 15.69 -1.79
CA HIS A 44 -16.58 15.96 -1.41
C HIS A 44 -17.50 14.89 -1.99
N LEU A 45 -18.48 14.44 -1.20
CA LEU A 45 -19.45 13.43 -1.62
C LEU A 45 -20.17 13.85 -2.92
N GLU A 46 -20.62 15.10 -2.99
CA GLU A 46 -21.32 15.63 -4.17
C GLU A 46 -20.43 15.67 -5.41
N CYS A 47 -19.14 16.02 -5.25
CA CYS A 47 -18.20 16.06 -6.36
C CYS A 47 -17.90 14.68 -6.97
N VAL A 48 -18.13 13.60 -6.21
CA VAL A 48 -17.94 12.22 -6.68
C VAL A 48 -19.25 11.47 -6.87
N GLY A 49 -20.39 12.18 -6.85
CA GLY A 49 -21.72 11.62 -7.10
C GLY A 49 -22.23 10.70 -6.00
N LEU A 50 -21.75 10.86 -4.76
CA LEU A 50 -22.26 10.13 -3.61
C LEU A 50 -23.30 10.98 -2.86
N SER A 51 -24.45 10.39 -2.56
CA SER A 51 -25.48 11.03 -1.72
C SER A 51 -25.24 10.83 -0.23
N ALA A 52 -24.48 9.79 0.15
CA ALA A 52 -24.10 9.49 1.52
C ALA A 52 -22.72 8.83 1.53
N ALA A 53 -21.99 8.97 2.64
CA ALA A 53 -20.75 8.23 2.82
C ALA A 53 -21.07 6.72 2.87
N PRO A 54 -20.30 5.87 2.19
CA PRO A 54 -20.46 4.44 2.28
C PRO A 54 -20.23 3.97 3.71
N SER A 55 -20.75 2.79 4.02
CA SER A 55 -20.54 2.17 5.32
C SER A 55 -19.04 2.05 5.58
N SER A 56 -18.60 2.31 6.82
CA SER A 56 -17.17 2.28 7.20
C SER A 56 -16.49 0.91 7.00
N LYS A 57 -17.25 -0.11 6.61
CA LYS A 57 -16.77 -1.44 6.26
C LYS A 57 -16.40 -1.59 4.77
N ASP A 58 -16.91 -0.72 3.92
CA ASP A 58 -16.70 -0.80 2.47
C ASP A 58 -15.56 0.12 2.05
N LYS A 59 -14.59 -0.43 1.31
CA LYS A 59 -13.52 0.36 0.73
C LYS A 59 -14.08 1.26 -0.37
N TRP A 60 -13.73 2.54 -0.35
CA TRP A 60 -14.07 3.50 -1.38
C TRP A 60 -12.81 4.06 -2.06
N TYR A 61 -12.83 4.03 -3.38
CA TYR A 61 -11.78 4.59 -4.21
C TYR A 61 -12.30 5.77 -5.01
N CYS A 62 -11.48 6.80 -5.20
CA CYS A 62 -11.83 7.93 -6.06
C CYS A 62 -11.84 7.53 -7.54
N PRO A 63 -12.44 8.35 -8.44
CA PRO A 63 -12.52 8.03 -9.88
C PRO A 63 -11.17 7.67 -10.50
N ASP A 64 -10.11 8.40 -10.13
CA ASP A 64 -8.75 8.12 -10.61
C ASP A 64 -8.23 6.77 -10.10
N CYS A 65 -8.38 6.49 -8.80
CA CYS A 65 -7.90 5.25 -8.21
C CYS A 65 -8.72 4.03 -8.65
N ARG A 66 -10.01 4.18 -8.99
CA ARG A 66 -10.86 3.09 -9.52
C ARG A 66 -10.34 2.56 -10.86
N GLY A 67 -9.82 3.44 -11.73
CA GLY A 67 -9.21 3.04 -13.02
C GLY A 67 -7.80 2.46 -12.87
N HIS A 68 -7.14 2.74 -11.74
CA HIS A 68 -5.79 2.30 -11.41
C HIS A 68 -5.77 1.36 -10.20
N LEU A 69 -6.82 0.56 -9.99
CA LEU A 69 -6.77 -0.54 -9.04
C LEU A 69 -5.82 -1.60 -9.59
N HIS A 70 -4.52 -1.30 -9.53
CA HIS A 70 -3.50 -2.33 -9.43
C HIS A 70 -3.90 -3.15 -8.22
N THR A 71 -4.41 -4.34 -8.51
CA THR A 71 -4.60 -5.42 -7.55
C THR A 71 -3.42 -5.42 -6.59
N GLU A 72 -3.66 -5.07 -5.33
CA GLU A 72 -2.65 -4.97 -4.25
C GLU A 72 -1.88 -6.31 -4.05
N GLU A 73 -2.36 -7.39 -4.67
CA GLU A 73 -1.68 -8.69 -4.76
C GLU A 73 -0.46 -8.69 -5.72
N GLU A 74 -0.39 -7.73 -6.65
CA GLU A 74 0.71 -7.57 -7.61
C GLU A 74 1.85 -6.67 -7.08
N GLU A 75 1.58 -5.74 -6.17
CA GLU A 75 2.59 -4.75 -5.70
C GLU A 75 3.73 -5.36 -4.85
N SER A 76 3.53 -6.55 -4.29
CA SER A 76 4.62 -7.25 -3.60
C SER A 76 5.54 -7.99 -4.57
N ILE A 77 5.03 -8.42 -5.74
CA ILE A 77 5.73 -9.30 -6.66
C ILE A 77 6.54 -8.45 -7.66
N PRO A 78 7.88 -8.49 -7.66
CA PRO A 78 8.66 -7.67 -8.57
C PRO A 78 8.29 -7.97 -10.05
N PRO A 79 8.16 -6.95 -10.92
CA PRO A 79 7.68 -7.10 -12.31
C PRO A 79 8.46 -8.14 -13.13
N ARG A 80 9.72 -8.37 -12.78
CA ARG A 80 10.60 -9.36 -13.40
C ARG A 80 10.10 -10.81 -13.22
N LEU A 81 9.31 -11.10 -12.19
CA LEU A 81 8.72 -12.43 -11.97
C LEU A 81 7.48 -12.69 -12.82
N LEU A 82 6.84 -11.62 -13.31
CA LEU A 82 5.68 -11.68 -14.21
C LEU A 82 6.11 -11.86 -15.67
N GLN A 83 7.37 -11.57 -15.97
CA GLN A 83 7.90 -11.60 -17.33
C GLN A 83 8.67 -12.89 -17.60
N VAL A 84 8.34 -13.55 -18.72
CA VAL A 84 9.08 -14.69 -19.25
C VAL A 84 9.55 -14.32 -20.65
N SER A 85 10.86 -14.26 -20.85
CA SER A 85 11.41 -13.91 -22.17
C SER A 85 11.26 -15.07 -23.16
N ALA A 86 11.26 -14.76 -24.46
CA ALA A 86 11.23 -15.78 -25.52
C ALA A 86 12.41 -16.77 -25.39
N GLY A 87 13.60 -16.27 -25.03
CA GLY A 87 14.77 -17.12 -24.78
C GLY A 87 14.59 -18.07 -23.59
N GLU A 88 13.88 -17.65 -22.54
CA GLU A 88 13.59 -18.51 -21.40
C GLU A 88 12.58 -19.61 -21.74
N LEU A 89 11.58 -19.32 -22.57
CA LEU A 89 10.66 -20.32 -23.10
C LEU A 89 11.37 -21.36 -23.97
N MET A 90 12.25 -20.92 -24.88
CA MET A 90 13.04 -21.84 -25.72
C MET A 90 13.92 -22.76 -24.87
N ARG A 91 14.57 -22.22 -23.83
CA ARG A 91 15.37 -23.00 -22.89
C ARG A 91 14.54 -24.01 -22.10
N ILE A 92 13.32 -23.66 -21.71
CA ILE A 92 12.44 -24.57 -20.96
C ILE A 92 11.94 -25.69 -21.87
N ARG A 93 11.59 -25.40 -23.12
CA ARG A 93 11.19 -26.42 -24.09
C ARG A 93 12.32 -27.40 -24.41
N SER A 94 13.55 -26.91 -24.58
CA SER A 94 14.70 -27.78 -24.82
C SER A 94 15.04 -28.68 -23.64
N GLN A 95 14.81 -28.21 -22.40
CA GLN A 95 15.04 -28.98 -21.18
C GLN A 95 13.87 -29.91 -20.80
N LYS A 96 12.65 -29.61 -21.25
CA LYS A 96 11.43 -30.37 -20.91
C LYS A 96 10.62 -30.69 -22.17
N PRO A 97 10.93 -31.79 -22.87
CA PRO A 97 10.23 -32.17 -24.10
C PRO A 97 8.73 -32.43 -23.88
N ARG A 98 8.31 -32.77 -22.65
CA ARG A 98 6.87 -32.87 -22.29
C ARG A 98 6.09 -31.56 -22.37
N LEU A 99 6.77 -30.42 -22.46
CA LEU A 99 6.16 -29.10 -22.61
C LEU A 99 6.27 -28.56 -24.04
N ALA A 100 6.77 -29.36 -24.99
CA ALA A 100 6.94 -28.96 -26.38
C ALA A 100 5.59 -28.59 -27.04
N ASP A 101 4.55 -29.38 -26.76
CA ASP A 101 3.22 -29.21 -27.35
C ASP A 101 2.33 -28.18 -26.61
N VAL A 102 2.82 -27.61 -25.50
CA VAL A 102 2.05 -26.62 -24.72
C VAL A 102 2.17 -25.25 -25.39
N PRO A 103 1.05 -24.54 -25.65
CA PRO A 103 1.09 -23.17 -26.20
C PRO A 103 1.88 -22.21 -25.32
N ASP A 104 2.55 -21.24 -25.96
CA ASP A 104 3.38 -20.23 -25.26
C ASP A 104 2.64 -19.53 -24.13
N ASP A 105 1.39 -19.14 -24.34
CA ASP A 105 0.61 -18.38 -23.34
C ASP A 105 0.40 -19.20 -22.06
N ARG A 106 -0.03 -20.46 -22.21
CA ARG A 106 -0.22 -21.38 -21.06
C ARG A 106 1.11 -21.70 -20.40
N LEU A 107 2.18 -21.86 -21.19
CA LEU A 107 3.51 -22.11 -20.65
C LEU A 107 4.05 -20.90 -19.87
N ARG A 108 3.82 -19.67 -20.37
CA ARG A 108 4.15 -18.42 -19.66
C ARG A 108 3.43 -18.33 -18.34
N GLU A 109 2.12 -18.58 -18.31
CA GLU A 109 1.33 -18.58 -17.07
C GLU A 109 1.86 -19.59 -16.04
N MET A 110 2.14 -20.82 -16.47
CA MET A 110 2.69 -21.84 -15.59
C MET A 110 4.06 -21.43 -15.02
N ILE A 111 4.94 -20.87 -15.85
CA ILE A 111 6.27 -20.42 -15.41
C ILE A 111 6.14 -19.25 -14.42
N VAL A 112 5.28 -18.28 -14.72
CA VAL A 112 5.00 -17.14 -13.83
C VAL A 112 4.43 -17.64 -12.51
N SER A 113 3.47 -18.56 -12.53
CA SER A 113 2.89 -19.15 -11.32
C SER A 113 3.96 -19.79 -10.44
N VAL A 114 4.89 -20.56 -11.01
CA VAL A 114 5.98 -21.20 -10.25
C VAL A 114 6.96 -20.16 -9.71
N LYS A 115 7.33 -19.16 -10.51
CA LYS A 115 8.20 -18.05 -10.10
C LYS A 115 7.56 -17.27 -8.93
N LYS A 116 6.26 -16.98 -9.01
CA LYS A 116 5.47 -16.33 -7.95
C LYS A 116 5.46 -17.16 -6.67
N SER A 117 5.13 -18.45 -6.75
CA SER A 117 5.09 -19.33 -5.58
C SER A 117 6.45 -19.40 -4.88
N LYS A 118 7.54 -19.59 -5.64
CA LYS A 118 8.89 -19.63 -5.08
C LYS A 118 9.26 -18.34 -4.37
N TRP A 119 8.96 -17.20 -5.01
CA TRP A 119 9.22 -15.90 -4.41
C TRP A 119 8.40 -15.70 -3.13
N LYS A 120 7.10 -16.04 -3.13
CA LYS A 120 6.24 -15.92 -1.94
C LYS A 120 6.78 -16.76 -0.76
N THR A 121 7.20 -18.00 -1.03
CA THR A 121 7.85 -18.85 -0.01
C THR A 121 9.16 -18.26 0.49
N GLN A 122 10.01 -17.71 -0.40
CA GLN A 122 11.27 -17.08 -0.03
C GLN A 122 11.06 -15.83 0.83
N GLN A 123 10.04 -15.02 0.53
CA GLN A 123 9.67 -13.86 1.34
C GLN A 123 9.22 -14.27 2.74
N GLN A 124 8.39 -15.32 2.85
CA GLN A 124 7.93 -15.86 4.13
C GLN A 124 9.10 -16.36 4.98
N HIS A 125 10.05 -17.09 4.38
CA HIS A 125 11.25 -17.55 5.08
C HIS A 125 12.08 -16.38 5.60
N ARG A 126 12.30 -15.35 4.78
CA ARG A 126 13.09 -14.17 5.19
C ARG A 126 12.45 -13.42 6.35
N VAL A 127 11.12 -13.30 6.38
CA VAL A 127 10.39 -12.70 7.50
C VAL A 127 10.53 -13.55 8.76
N GLN A 128 10.42 -14.88 8.64
CA GLN A 128 10.56 -15.81 9.76
C GLN A 128 11.99 -15.81 10.34
N GLU A 129 13.03 -15.79 9.50
CA GLU A 129 14.42 -15.67 9.94
C GLU A 129 14.68 -14.36 10.67
N ASN A 130 14.14 -13.24 10.16
CA ASN A 130 14.30 -11.93 10.78
C ASN A 130 13.60 -11.84 12.16
N GLN A 131 12.46 -12.54 12.33
CA GLN A 131 11.77 -12.66 13.62
C GLN A 131 12.57 -13.48 14.65
N GLN A 132 13.23 -14.55 14.23
CA GLN A 132 14.05 -15.38 15.11
C GLN A 132 15.30 -14.63 15.59
N HIS A 133 15.97 -13.88 14.71
CA HIS A 133 17.12 -13.06 15.08
C HIS A 133 16.74 -11.90 16.02
N ALA A 134 15.53 -11.33 15.89
CA ALA A 134 15.02 -10.35 16.84
C ALA A 134 14.72 -10.95 18.23
N GLY A 135 14.37 -12.24 18.31
CA GLY A 135 14.11 -12.96 19.56
C GLY A 135 15.36 -13.46 20.30
N SER A 136 16.52 -13.54 19.64
CA SER A 136 17.77 -14.03 20.25
C SER A 136 18.63 -12.96 20.91
N ASN A 137 18.23 -11.68 20.86
CA ASN A 137 18.94 -10.58 21.53
C ASN A 137 18.27 -10.16 22.86
N HIS A 138 17.60 -11.09 23.54
CA HIS A 138 17.27 -10.91 24.95
C HIS A 138 18.45 -11.36 25.81
N ILE A 139 19.51 -10.55 25.79
CA ILE A 139 20.58 -10.61 26.78
C ILE A 139 19.96 -10.54 28.18
N ASN A 140 20.22 -11.57 29.00
CA ASN A 140 20.04 -11.51 30.45
C ASN A 140 20.97 -10.43 30.99
N MET A 141 20.51 -9.18 31.01
CA MET A 141 21.07 -8.15 31.86
C MET A 141 20.48 -8.36 33.25
N ALA A 142 21.06 -9.28 34.00
CA ALA A 142 20.93 -9.25 35.45
C ALA A 142 21.47 -7.88 35.90
N LEU A 143 20.57 -7.00 36.36
CA LEU A 143 20.96 -5.76 37.01
C LEU A 143 21.83 -6.11 38.23
N PRO A 144 22.95 -5.42 38.47
CA PRO A 144 23.58 -5.47 39.78
C PRO A 144 22.61 -4.87 40.81
N ASP A 145 22.44 -5.55 41.95
CA ASP A 145 21.59 -5.15 43.08
C ASP A 145 21.70 -3.64 43.40
N GLU A 146 20.73 -2.85 42.95
CA GLU A 146 20.51 -1.49 43.45
C GLU A 146 19.89 -1.57 44.86
N PRO A 147 20.37 -0.77 45.84
CA PRO A 147 19.85 -0.81 47.20
C PRO A 147 18.40 -0.34 47.23
N ALA A 148 17.54 -1.18 47.82
CA ALA A 148 16.11 -0.96 47.98
C ALA A 148 15.80 0.45 48.51
N TRP A 149 15.03 1.21 47.71
CA TRP A 149 14.40 2.44 48.14
C TRP A 149 13.53 2.17 49.38
N ASN A 150 13.89 2.77 50.53
CA ASN A 150 13.16 2.65 51.79
C ASN A 150 12.26 3.90 51.99
N PRO A 151 10.92 3.79 51.86
CA PRO A 151 10.01 4.91 52.04
C PRO A 151 9.90 5.46 53.47
N ALA A 152 10.50 4.81 54.48
CA ALA A 152 10.33 5.19 55.89
C ALA A 152 11.27 6.31 56.38
N LYS A 153 12.01 6.99 55.51
CA LYS A 153 12.94 8.09 55.87
C LYS A 153 12.50 9.48 55.39
N ILE A 154 11.20 9.70 55.23
CA ILE A 154 10.64 11.03 54.92
C ILE A 154 9.60 11.36 56.00
N PHE A 155 10.04 11.61 57.23
CA PHE A 155 9.38 12.49 58.20
C PHE A 155 10.27 12.52 59.46
N GLU A 156 11.29 13.37 59.42
CA GLU A 156 12.01 13.89 60.59
C GLU A 156 12.39 15.34 60.31
#